data_AF-Q2CBM3-F1
#
_entry.id   AF-Q2CBM3-F1
#
_cell.length_a   1.000
_cell.length_b   1.000
_cell.length_c   1.000
_cell.angle_alpha   90.00
_cell.angle_beta   90.00
_cell.angle_gamma   90.00
#
_symmetry.space_group_name_H-M   'P 1'
#
loop_
_entity.id
_entity.type
_entity.pdbx_description
1 polymer ?
#
loop_
_entity_poly.entity_id
_entity_poly.type
_entity_poly.pdbx_seq_one_letter_code
_entity_poly.pdbx_strand_id
1 'polypeptide(L)'
;MCGLLGIVHWTETNAHPDAFTGAGRRTIRAERAHRAALVNAALAPVRMKVADFQATSYIVRAPTGRQEIVDDLASVWGAVDRLRGQAVDPLDEAWIAEMERSA
;
A
#
# COMPACT_ATOMS: atom_id res chain seq x y z
N MET A 1 20.00 -19.65 15.01
CA MET A 1 18.52 -19.74 14.99
C MET A 1 18.00 -18.33 14.85
N CYS A 2 17.16 -17.90 13.91
CA CYS A 2 16.48 -18.44 12.74
C CYS A 2 16.16 -17.21 11.86
N GLY A 3 15.99 -17.39 10.56
CA GLY A 3 15.92 -16.30 9.58
C GLY A 3 14.92 -15.18 9.91
N LEU A 4 15.38 -13.94 9.69
CA LEU A 4 14.63 -12.68 9.74
C LEU A 4 13.49 -12.58 8.70
N LEU A 5 13.16 -13.69 8.03
CA LEU A 5 12.17 -13.79 6.95
C LEU A 5 10.79 -14.28 7.44
N GLY A 6 10.61 -14.55 8.75
CA GLY A 6 9.39 -15.20 9.25
C GLY A 6 8.52 -14.43 10.23
N ILE A 7 9.04 -13.38 10.90
CA ILE A 7 8.31 -12.68 11.98
C ILE A 7 7.77 -11.32 11.51
N VAL A 8 8.42 -10.72 10.52
CA VAL A 8 8.03 -9.44 9.92
C VAL A 8 7.50 -9.69 8.52
N HIS A 9 6.38 -9.04 8.16
CA HIS A 9 5.85 -9.10 6.80
C HIS A 9 6.96 -8.68 5.82
N TRP A 10 7.19 -9.42 4.74
CA TRP A 10 8.37 -9.27 3.85
C TRP A 10 8.53 -7.86 3.28
N THR A 11 7.44 -7.11 3.15
CA THR A 11 7.54 -5.69 2.84
C THR A 11 8.23 -4.95 3.99
N GLU A 12 7.81 -5.10 5.24
CA GLU A 12 8.30 -4.38 6.44
C GLU A 12 9.75 -4.64 6.85
N THR A 13 10.40 -5.68 6.31
CA THR A 13 11.80 -5.99 6.60
C THR A 13 12.74 -4.80 6.36
N ASN A 14 12.44 -3.93 5.39
CA ASN A 14 13.28 -2.77 5.07
C ASN A 14 13.35 -1.69 6.17
N ALA A 15 12.37 -1.64 7.07
CA ALA A 15 12.35 -0.70 8.17
C ALA A 15 12.89 -1.31 9.49
N HIS A 16 13.28 -2.58 9.47
CA HIS A 16 13.79 -3.25 10.66
C HIS A 16 15.10 -2.59 11.10
N PRO A 17 15.26 -2.25 12.41
CA PRO A 17 16.46 -1.59 12.92
C PRO A 17 17.77 -2.29 12.56
N ASP A 18 17.73 -3.62 12.49
CA ASP A 18 18.89 -4.47 12.22
C ASP A 18 19.05 -4.83 10.72
N ALA A 19 18.11 -4.44 9.85
CA ALA A 19 18.21 -4.74 8.42
C ALA A 19 19.12 -3.77 7.66
N PHE A 20 19.19 -2.51 8.10
CA PHE A 20 20.00 -1.47 7.44
C PHE A 20 20.69 -0.56 8.47
N THR A 21 22.03 -0.46 8.39
CA THR A 21 22.84 0.45 9.21
C THR A 21 23.27 1.68 8.39
N GLY A 22 23.01 2.90 8.88
CA GLY A 22 23.50 4.15 8.27
C GLY A 22 22.45 5.26 8.10
N ALA A 23 22.87 6.41 7.57
CA ALA A 23 22.07 7.63 7.42
C ALA A 23 20.87 7.50 6.44
N GLY A 24 20.79 6.43 5.66
CA GLY A 24 19.65 6.11 4.77
C GLY A 24 18.50 5.34 5.44
N ARG A 25 18.56 5.09 6.75
CA ARG A 25 17.56 4.31 7.48
C ARG A 25 16.24 5.09 7.62
N ARG A 26 15.19 4.64 6.93
CA ARG A 26 13.82 5.13 7.14
C ARG A 26 13.25 4.56 8.43
N THR A 27 12.46 5.36 9.15
CA THR A 27 11.63 4.85 10.24
C THR A 27 10.52 3.96 9.67
N ILE A 28 9.98 3.04 10.47
CA ILE A 28 8.83 2.19 10.09
C ILE A 28 7.69 3.05 9.53
N ARG A 29 7.40 4.18 10.18
CA ARG A 29 6.35 5.09 9.74
C ARG A 29 6.66 5.76 8.40
N ALA A 30 7.89 6.22 8.19
CA ALA A 30 8.31 6.83 6.91
C ALA A 30 8.24 5.82 5.76
N GLU A 31 8.60 4.56 6.03
CA GLU A 31 8.55 3.49 5.05
C GLU A 31 7.11 3.07 4.71
N ARG A 32 6.24 2.93 5.72
CA ARG A 32 4.80 2.68 5.49
C ARG A 32 4.17 3.81 4.68
N ALA A 33 4.49 5.07 5.00
CA ALA A 33 4.02 6.23 4.24
C ALA A 33 4.52 6.23 2.80
N HIS A 34 5.79 5.88 2.57
CA HIS A 34 6.37 5.76 1.23
C HIS A 34 5.64 4.71 0.39
N ARG A 35 5.37 3.52 0.94
CA ARG A 35 4.62 2.48 0.23
C ARG A 35 3.18 2.87 -0.03
N ALA A 36 2.52 3.50 0.94
CA ALA A 36 1.17 4.03 0.74
C ALA A 36 1.16 5.05 -0.41
N ALA A 37 2.20 5.88 -0.55
CA ALA A 37 2.32 6.80 -1.69
C ALA A 37 2.46 6.07 -3.03
N LEU A 38 3.28 5.01 -3.12
CA LEU A 38 3.41 4.19 -4.32
C LEU A 38 2.07 3.53 -4.71
N VAL A 39 1.35 2.98 -3.73
CA VAL A 39 0.03 2.39 -3.95
C VAL A 39 -0.99 3.45 -4.36
N ASN A 40 -0.93 4.65 -3.79
CA ASN A 40 -1.82 5.75 -4.17
C ASN A 40 -1.61 6.20 -5.62
N ALA A 41 -0.39 6.17 -6.14
CA ALA A 41 -0.15 6.40 -7.56
C ALA A 41 -0.84 5.32 -8.41
N ALA A 42 -0.77 4.05 -7.99
CA ALA A 42 -1.46 2.95 -8.67
C ALA A 42 -3.00 3.03 -8.60
N LEU A 43 -3.55 3.66 -7.56
CA LEU A 43 -5.00 3.84 -7.36
C LEU A 43 -5.57 5.13 -7.96
N ALA A 44 -4.74 5.96 -8.59
CA ALA A 44 -5.18 7.20 -9.23
C ALA A 44 -6.38 7.01 -10.18
N PRO A 45 -6.45 5.97 -11.03
CA PRO A 45 -7.56 5.78 -11.97
C PRO A 45 -8.93 5.59 -11.31
N VAL A 46 -8.97 5.02 -10.10
CA VAL A 46 -10.22 4.81 -9.33
C VAL A 46 -10.48 5.88 -8.27
N ARG A 47 -9.59 6.89 -8.17
CA ARG A 47 -9.68 8.00 -7.21
C ARG A 47 -9.81 7.53 -5.76
N MET A 48 -9.29 6.35 -5.46
CA MET A 48 -9.23 5.80 -4.10
C MET A 48 -7.88 6.14 -3.47
N LYS A 49 -7.84 6.17 -2.14
CA LYS A 49 -6.61 6.45 -1.39
C LYS A 49 -6.40 5.45 -0.27
N VAL A 50 -5.16 5.05 -0.07
CA VAL A 50 -4.65 4.26 1.04
C VAL A 50 -3.84 5.15 1.96
N ALA A 51 -4.05 5.00 3.27
CA ALA A 51 -3.24 5.62 4.30
C ALA A 51 -2.86 4.59 5.37
N ASP A 52 -1.75 4.85 6.06
CA ASP A 52 -1.39 4.09 7.26
C ASP A 52 -2.47 4.24 8.34
N PHE A 53 -2.79 3.13 9.00
CA PHE A 53 -3.70 3.09 10.12
C PHE A 53 -3.01 2.45 11.33
N GLN A 54 -2.78 3.26 12.37
CA GLN A 54 -2.20 2.82 13.64
C GLN A 54 -0.88 2.04 13.49
N ALA A 55 -0.07 2.33 12.46
CA ALA A 55 1.21 1.67 12.18
C ALA A 55 1.17 0.13 12.12
N THR A 56 -0.01 -0.47 11.92
CA THR A 56 -0.24 -1.92 11.95
C THR A 56 -1.09 -2.40 10.79
N SER A 57 -1.95 -1.54 10.25
CA SER A 57 -2.81 -1.83 9.12
C SER A 57 -2.92 -0.62 8.19
N TYR A 58 -3.74 -0.73 7.16
CA TYR A 58 -4.00 0.32 6.20
C TYR A 58 -5.50 0.60 6.11
N ILE A 59 -5.86 1.84 5.77
CA ILE A 59 -7.24 2.20 5.49
C ILE A 59 -7.38 2.65 4.04
N VAL A 60 -8.27 1.98 3.30
CA VAL A 60 -8.66 2.32 1.93
C VAL A 60 -9.89 3.23 1.99
N ARG A 61 -9.87 4.35 1.27
CA ARG A 61 -10.94 5.34 1.23
C ARG A 61 -11.42 5.50 -0.21
N ALA A 62 -12.71 5.32 -0.42
CA ALA A 62 -13.38 5.58 -1.67
C ALA A 62 -13.83 7.05 -1.77
N PRO A 63 -13.97 7.61 -2.99
CA PRO A 63 -14.45 8.97 -3.19
C PRO A 63 -15.90 9.18 -2.72
N THR A 64 -16.66 8.09 -2.55
CA THR A 64 -18.04 8.10 -2.02
C THR A 64 -18.11 8.19 -0.50
N GLY A 65 -16.96 8.29 0.20
CA GLY A 65 -16.88 8.32 1.66
C GLY A 65 -16.87 6.95 2.34
N ARG A 66 -17.09 5.86 1.58
CA ARG A 66 -16.90 4.49 2.09
C ARG A 66 -15.41 4.25 2.39
N GLN A 67 -15.13 3.50 3.44
CA GLN A 67 -13.77 3.14 3.83
C GLN A 67 -13.70 1.71 4.35
N GLU A 68 -12.53 1.09 4.20
CA GLU A 68 -12.28 -0.27 4.67
C GLU A 68 -10.86 -0.37 5.23
N ILE A 69 -10.70 -1.05 6.37
CA ILE A 69 -9.39 -1.33 6.98
C ILE A 69 -8.91 -2.68 6.46
N VAL A 70 -7.66 -2.76 6.04
CA VAL A 70 -7.00 -3.97 5.55
C VAL A 70 -5.68 -4.18 6.28
N ASP A 71 -5.34 -5.44 6.56
CA ASP A 71 -4.18 -5.78 7.38
C ASP A 71 -2.84 -5.47 6.69
N ASP A 72 -2.79 -5.61 5.36
CA ASP A 72 -1.59 -5.40 4.57
C ASP A 72 -1.87 -4.74 3.21
N LEU A 73 -0.80 -4.41 2.48
CA LEU A 73 -0.90 -3.80 1.15
C LEU A 73 -1.41 -4.77 0.07
N ALA A 74 -1.23 -6.08 0.23
CA ALA A 74 -1.71 -7.07 -0.74
C ALA A 74 -3.25 -7.12 -0.75
N SER A 75 -3.84 -6.90 0.42
CA SER A 75 -5.29 -6.88 0.65
C SER A 75 -5.99 -5.64 0.09
N VAL A 76 -5.24 -4.61 -0.35
CA VAL A 76 -5.80 -3.35 -0.87
C VAL A 76 -6.67 -3.59 -2.10
N TRP A 77 -6.25 -4.42 -3.05
CA TRP A 77 -7.00 -4.65 -4.30
C TRP A 77 -8.37 -5.29 -4.03
N GLY A 78 -8.43 -6.25 -3.12
CA GLY A 78 -9.71 -6.84 -2.70
C GLY A 78 -10.64 -5.81 -2.04
N ALA A 79 -10.11 -4.87 -1.26
CA ALA A 79 -10.90 -3.77 -0.70
C ALA A 79 -11.36 -2.78 -1.79
N VAL A 80 -10.52 -2.49 -2.79
CA VAL A 80 -10.89 -1.68 -3.95
C VAL A 80 -12.08 -2.31 -4.68
N ASP A 81 -12.04 -3.62 -4.95
CA ASP A 81 -13.14 -4.34 -5.60
C ASP A 81 -14.45 -4.23 -4.80
N ARG A 82 -14.39 -4.45 -3.48
CA ARG A 82 -15.56 -4.36 -2.58
C ARG A 82 -16.12 -2.95 -2.46
N LEU A 83 -15.25 -1.93 -2.40
CA LEU A 83 -15.63 -0.54 -2.30
C LEU A 83 -16.21 -0.01 -3.62
N ARG A 84 -15.67 -0.46 -4.76
CA ARG A 84 -16.13 -0.12 -6.11
C ARG A 84 -17.39 -0.90 -6.51
N GLY A 85 -17.57 -2.10 -5.96
CA GLY A 85 -18.67 -3.02 -6.29
C GLY A 85 -18.45 -3.80 -7.60
N GLN A 86 -17.22 -3.80 -8.13
CA GLN A 86 -16.84 -4.50 -9.36
C GLN A 86 -15.34 -4.76 -9.33
N ALA A 87 -14.93 -5.91 -9.86
CA ALA A 87 -13.52 -6.28 -9.96
C ALA A 87 -12.75 -5.27 -10.81
N VAL A 88 -11.52 -5.02 -10.42
CA VAL A 88 -10.57 -4.14 -11.10
C VAL A 88 -9.39 -4.96 -11.57
N ASP A 89 -8.99 -4.77 -12.82
CA ASP A 89 -7.71 -5.25 -13.32
C ASP A 89 -6.69 -4.10 -13.34
N PRO A 90 -5.72 -4.07 -12.40
CA PRO A 90 -4.69 -3.04 -12.38
C PRO A 90 -3.66 -3.17 -13.50
N LEU A 91 -3.65 -4.28 -14.25
CA LEU A 91 -2.77 -4.51 -15.38
C LEU A 91 -3.45 -4.21 -16.73
N ASP A 92 -4.69 -3.71 -16.72
CA ASP A 92 -5.37 -3.24 -17.92
C ASP A 92 -4.61 -2.07 -18.57
N GLU A 93 -4.52 -2.08 -19.90
CA GLU A 93 -3.75 -1.07 -20.65
C GLU A 93 -4.28 0.35 -20.42
N ALA A 94 -5.60 0.54 -20.33
CA ALA A 94 -6.18 1.85 -20.07
C ALA A 94 -5.90 2.32 -18.64
N TRP A 95 -5.82 1.38 -17.68
CA TRP A 95 -5.41 1.67 -16.31
C TRP A 95 -3.98 2.20 -16.25
N ILE A 96 -3.04 1.47 -16.87
CA ILE A 96 -1.63 1.86 -16.92
C ILE A 96 -1.47 3.22 -17.62
N ALA A 97 -2.15 3.44 -18.75
CA ALA A 97 -2.11 4.71 -19.45
C ALA A 97 -2.67 5.90 -18.66
N GLU A 98 -3.63 5.68 -17.75
CA GLU A 98 -4.12 6.72 -16.83
C GLU A 98 -3.13 6.97 -15.69
N MET A 99 -2.48 5.92 -15.17
CA MET A 99 -1.42 6.07 -14.17
C MET A 99 -0.25 6.89 -14.71
N GLU A 100 0.21 6.62 -15.93
CA GLU A 100 1.32 7.35 -16.57
C GLU A 100 0.96 8.82 -16.84
N ARG A 101 -0.31 9.14 -17.11
CA ARG A 101 -0.79 10.52 -17.27
C ARG A 101 -0.90 11.28 -15.95
N SER A 102 -1.01 10.56 -14.84
CA SER A 102 -1.18 11.11 -13.49
C SER A 102 0.14 11.21 -12.70
N ALA A 103 1.23 10.65 -13.23
CA ALA A 103 2.58 10.65 -12.66
C ALA A 103 3.34 11.93 -13.02
#